data_AF-A0A959CGX7-F1
#
_entry.id   AF-A0A959CGX7-F1
#
_cell.length_a   1.000
_cell.length_b   1.000
_cell.length_c   1.000
_cell.angle_alpha   90.00
_cell.angle_beta   90.00
_cell.angle_gamma   90.00
#
_symmetry.space_group_name_H-M   'P 1'
#
loop_
_entity.id
_entity.type
_entity.pdbx_description
1 polymer ?
#
loop_
_entity_poly.entity_id
_entity_poly.type
_entity_poly.pdbx_seq_one_letter_code
_entity_poly.pdbx_strand_id
1 'polypeptide(L)'
;MRQLKITKSITNRESQSLEKYLQEIGKVDLLTPEEEVELAKRIKQGDQAALEKLTKANLRFVVSVAKQYQNQGLSLSDLINEGNL
;
A
#
# COMPACT_ATOMS: atom_id res chain seq x y z
N MET A 1 -5.57 -45.76 -7.54
CA MET A 1 -5.10 -44.44 -8.03
C MET A 1 -5.14 -43.47 -6.86
N ARG A 2 -4.00 -42.91 -6.42
CA ARG A 2 -3.94 -42.02 -5.25
C ARG A 2 -4.42 -40.62 -5.65
N GLN A 3 -5.41 -40.11 -4.92
CA GLN A 3 -5.97 -38.78 -5.15
C GLN A 3 -4.96 -37.73 -4.68
N LEU A 4 -4.39 -36.97 -5.62
CA LEU A 4 -3.56 -35.82 -5.30
C LEU A 4 -4.48 -34.72 -4.76
N LYS A 5 -4.61 -34.65 -3.43
CA LYS A 5 -5.17 -33.46 -2.78
C LYS A 5 -4.15 -32.34 -2.94
N ILE A 6 -4.36 -31.48 -3.93
CA ILE A 6 -3.63 -30.22 -4.06
C ILE A 6 -4.17 -29.32 -2.93
N THR A 7 -3.60 -29.45 -1.74
CA THR A 7 -3.80 -28.47 -0.67
C THR A 7 -3.23 -27.16 -1.21
N LYS A 8 -4.08 -26.14 -1.32
CA LYS A 8 -3.76 -24.83 -1.88
C LYS A 8 -2.70 -24.15 -1.00
N SER A 9 -1.42 -24.45 -1.20
CA SER A 9 -0.27 -23.87 -0.50
C SER A 9 0.00 -22.40 -0.89
N ILE A 10 -1.05 -21.66 -1.26
CA ILE A 10 -0.96 -20.27 -1.74
C ILE A 10 -0.90 -19.29 -0.57
N THR A 11 -1.39 -19.67 0.61
CA THR A 11 -1.60 -18.76 1.74
C THR A 11 -0.31 -18.18 2.34
N ASN A 12 0.86 -18.83 2.22
CA ASN A 12 2.05 -18.37 2.96
C ASN A 12 2.84 -17.25 2.26
N ARG A 13 2.79 -17.17 0.92
CA ARG A 13 3.59 -16.19 0.15
C ARG A 13 2.94 -14.80 0.12
N GLU A 14 1.62 -14.74 -0.05
CA GLU A 14 0.88 -13.47 -0.09
C GLU A 14 0.99 -12.72 1.25
N SER A 15 0.90 -13.45 2.36
CA SER A 15 1.10 -12.87 3.70
C SER A 15 2.51 -12.31 3.88
N GLN A 16 3.55 -13.00 3.40
CA GLN A 16 4.94 -12.53 3.49
C GLN A 16 5.19 -11.28 2.63
N SER A 17 4.62 -11.22 1.42
CA SER A 17 4.75 -10.02 0.57
C SER A 17 4.02 -8.81 1.15
N LEU A 18 2.83 -9.02 1.71
CA LEU A 18 2.06 -7.95 2.35
C LEU A 18 2.78 -7.44 3.61
N GLU A 19 3.31 -8.33 4.44
CA GLU A 19 4.07 -7.94 5.64
C GLU A 19 5.29 -7.11 5.28
N LYS A 20 6.06 -7.53 4.27
CA LYS A 20 7.20 -6.75 3.77
C LYS A 20 6.76 -5.37 3.27
N TYR A 21 5.68 -5.29 2.50
CA TYR A 21 5.13 -4.01 2.03
C TYR A 21 4.77 -3.08 3.20
N LEU A 22 4.06 -3.60 4.20
CA LEU A 22 3.67 -2.84 5.40
C LEU A 22 4.89 -2.33 6.18
N GLN A 23 5.95 -3.14 6.27
CA GLN A 23 7.22 -2.72 6.90
C GLN A 23 7.90 -1.61 6.10
N GLU A 24 7.95 -1.71 4.77
CA GLU A 24 8.62 -0.70 3.94
C GLU A 24 7.89 0.65 3.98
N ILE A 25 6.56 0.68 3.85
CA ILE A 25 5.81 1.94 3.95
C ILE A 25 5.84 2.53 5.37
N GLY A 26 6.02 1.69 6.39
CA GLY A 26 6.16 2.11 7.78
C GLY A 26 7.46 2.85 8.08
N LYS A 27 8.49 2.70 7.25
CA LYS A 27 9.77 3.42 7.35
C LYS A 27 9.73 4.82 6.74
N VAL A 28 8.68 5.16 6.00
CA VAL A 28 8.54 6.48 5.39
C VAL A 28 8.05 7.47 6.45
N ASP A 29 8.82 8.56 6.60
CA ASP A 29 8.50 9.64 7.52
C ASP A 29 7.19 10.34 7.14
N LEU A 30 6.45 10.77 8.16
CA LEU A 30 5.26 11.58 7.97
C LEU A 30 5.66 12.99 7.53
N LEU A 31 4.92 13.53 6.56
CA LEU A 31 5.10 14.91 6.13
C LEU A 31 4.40 15.86 7.10
N THR A 32 5.00 17.02 7.32
CA THR A 32 4.27 18.13 7.95
C THR A 32 3.36 18.81 6.92
N PRO A 33 2.30 19.52 7.37
CA PRO A 33 1.43 20.27 6.46
C PRO A 33 2.20 21.25 5.56
N GLU A 34 3.26 21.86 6.07
CA GLU A 34 4.11 22.80 5.32
C GLU A 34 4.88 22.08 4.20
N GLU A 35 5.41 20.87 4.48
CA GLU A 35 6.08 20.05 3.47
C GLU A 35 5.12 19.61 2.37
N GLU A 36 3.88 19.24 2.72
CA GLU A 36 2.87 18.86 1.72
C GLU A 36 2.55 20.03 0.78
N VAL A 37 2.41 21.24 1.31
CA VAL A 37 2.19 22.45 0.50
C VAL A 37 3.36 22.70 -0.46
N GLU A 38 4.60 22.52 0.01
CA GLU A 38 5.78 22.71 -0.84
C GLU A 38 5.88 21.64 -1.93
N LEU A 39 5.63 20.37 -1.59
CA LEU A 39 5.58 19.29 -2.56
C LEU A 39 4.48 19.52 -3.60
N ALA A 40 3.28 19.95 -3.17
CA ALA A 40 2.18 20.26 -4.08
C ALA A 40 2.52 21.37 -5.09
N LYS A 41 3.23 22.43 -4.65
CA LYS A 41 3.71 23.49 -5.55
C LYS A 41 4.70 22.96 -6.59
N ARG A 42 5.64 22.11 -6.18
CA ARG A 42 6.63 21.49 -7.07
C ARG A 42 5.99 20.51 -8.06
N ILE A 43 5.03 19.70 -7.60
CA ILE A 43 4.24 18.79 -8.44
C ILE A 43 3.52 19.57 -9.55
N LYS A 44 2.94 20.74 -9.22
CA LYS A 44 2.30 21.62 -10.21
C LYS A 44 3.27 22.09 -11.30
N GLN A 45 4.56 22.14 -11.01
CA GLN A 45 5.62 22.49 -11.97
C GLN A 45 6.17 21.27 -12.74
N GLY A 46 5.61 20.07 -12.52
CA GLY A 46 6.02 18.82 -13.18
C GLY A 46 7.11 18.05 -12.44
N ASP A 47 7.37 18.35 -11.16
CA ASP A 47 8.37 17.63 -10.36
C ASP A 47 7.88 16.22 -9.98
N GLN A 48 8.33 15.23 -10.75
CA GLN A 48 8.00 13.82 -10.52
C GLN A 48 8.54 13.28 -9.19
N ALA A 49 9.69 13.77 -8.72
CA ALA A 49 10.26 13.33 -7.44
C ALA A 49 9.43 13.85 -6.26
N ALA A 50 8.89 15.07 -6.36
CA ALA A 50 7.95 15.59 -5.39
C ALA A 50 6.64 14.77 -5.36
N LEU A 51 6.13 14.36 -6.53
CA LEU A 51 4.96 13.49 -6.63
C LEU A 51 5.22 12.16 -5.93
N GLU A 52 6.33 11.49 -6.26
CA GLU A 52 6.69 10.23 -5.62
C GLU A 52 6.85 10.35 -4.10
N LYS A 53 7.48 11.43 -3.61
CA LYS A 53 7.64 11.67 -2.17
C LYS A 53 6.28 11.82 -1.49
N LEU A 54 5.39 12.63 -2.06
CA LEU A 54 4.05 12.85 -1.52
C LEU A 54 3.22 11.56 -1.52
N THR A 55 3.26 10.78 -2.61
CA THR A 55 2.55 9.50 -2.71
C THR A 55 3.07 8.50 -1.68
N LYS A 56 4.40 8.33 -1.58
CA LYS A 56 5.02 7.37 -0.64
C LYS A 56 4.68 7.67 0.82
N ALA A 57 4.69 8.95 1.21
CA ALA A 57 4.33 9.37 2.56
C ALA A 57 2.87 9.03 2.93
N ASN A 58 1.99 8.99 1.93
CA ASN A 58 0.56 8.74 2.11
C ASN A 58 0.14 7.27 1.97
N LEU A 59 1.05 6.33 1.66
CA LEU A 59 0.71 4.90 1.53
C LEU A 59 0.15 4.31 2.84
N ARG A 60 0.60 4.80 4.00
CA ARG A 60 0.07 4.39 5.31
C ARG A 60 -1.40 4.78 5.49
N PHE A 61 -1.83 5.88 4.89
CA PHE A 61 -3.23 6.32 4.89
C PHE A 61 -4.09 5.39 4.03
N VAL A 62 -3.62 5.00 2.84
CA VAL A 62 -4.34 4.02 2.00
C VAL A 62 -4.59 2.72 2.78
N VAL A 63 -3.58 2.21 3.48
CA VAL A 63 -3.73 1.02 4.33
C VAL A 63 -4.75 1.24 5.47
N SER A 64 -4.77 2.42 6.09
CA SER A 64 -5.71 2.71 7.18
C SER A 64 -7.17 2.74 6.70
N VAL A 65 -7.40 3.26 5.49
CA VAL A 65 -8.71 3.24 4.83
C VAL A 65 -9.08 1.83 4.39
N ALA A 66 -8.18 1.11 3.70
CA ALA A 66 -8.40 -0.26 3.23
C ALA A 66 -8.79 -1.23 4.35
N LYS A 67 -8.20 -1.07 5.55
CA LYS A 67 -8.57 -1.85 6.74
C LYS A 67 -10.05 -1.72 7.13
N GLN A 68 -10.68 -0.58 6.87
CA GLN A 68 -12.10 -0.35 7.18
C GLN A 68 -13.04 -1.11 6.24
N TYR A 69 -12.57 -1.50 5.05
CA TYR A 69 -13.33 -2.23 4.04
C TYR A 69 -13.03 -3.74 4.04
N GLN A 70 -12.27 -4.23 5.03
CA GLN A 70 -12.02 -5.66 5.17
C GLN A 70 -13.31 -6.46 5.42
N ASN A 71 -13.27 -7.75 5.08
CA ASN A 71 -14.37 -8.71 5.25
C ASN A 71 -15.59 -8.46 4.34
N GLN A 72 -15.45 -7.64 3.30
CA GLN A 72 -16.49 -7.38 2.30
C GLN A 72 -16.31 -8.21 1.00
N GLY A 73 -15.57 -9.31 1.07
CA GLY A 73 -15.35 -10.23 -0.06
C GLY A 73 -14.06 -10.01 -0.85
N LEU A 74 -13.27 -8.97 -0.54
CA LEU A 74 -11.93 -8.74 -1.08
C LEU A 74 -10.85 -8.97 -0.03
N SER A 75 -9.66 -9.37 -0.47
CA SER A 75 -8.50 -9.47 0.42
C SER A 75 -7.99 -8.07 0.78
N LEU A 76 -7.28 -7.95 1.92
CA LEU A 76 -6.65 -6.68 2.29
C LEU A 76 -5.61 -6.24 1.23
N SER A 77 -4.92 -7.19 0.59
CA SER A 77 -3.97 -6.89 -0.47
C SER A 77 -4.68 -6.25 -1.68
N ASP A 78 -5.85 -6.77 -2.07
CA ASP A 78 -6.61 -6.22 -3.19
C ASP A 78 -7.11 -4.81 -2.88
N LEU A 79 -7.66 -4.60 -1.67
CA LEU A 79 -8.13 -3.28 -1.24
C LEU A 79 -7.00 -2.24 -1.22
N ILE A 80 -5.80 -2.63 -0.81
CA ILE A 80 -4.62 -1.76 -0.81
C ILE A 80 -4.18 -1.45 -2.25
N ASN A 81 -4.17 -2.46 -3.14
CA ASN A 81 -3.79 -2.27 -4.53
C ASN A 81 -4.73 -1.32 -5.26
N GLU A 82 -6.05 -1.48 -5.08
CA GLU A 82 -7.06 -0.56 -5.64
C GLU A 82 -6.93 0.86 -5.09
N GLY A 83 -6.61 1.01 -3.79
CA GLY A 83 -6.41 2.33 -3.19
C GLY A 83 -5.12 3.03 -3.60
N ASN A 84 -4.14 2.30 -4.14
CA ASN A 84 -2.86 2.85 -4.61
C ASN A 84 -2.82 3.15 -6.11
N LEU A 85 -3.82 2.69 -6.88
CA LEU A 85 -3.92 2.88 -8.33
C LEU A 85 -4.39 4.31 -8.68
#